data_AF-V9FGJ3-F1
#
_entry.id   AF-V9FGJ3-F1
#
_cell.length_a   1.000
_cell.length_b   1.000
_cell.length_c   1.000
_cell.angle_alpha   90.00
_cell.angle_beta   90.00
_cell.angle_gamma   90.00
#
_symmetry.space_group_name_H-M   'P 1'
#
loop_
_entity.id
_entity.type
_entity.pdbx_description
1 polymer ?
#
loop_
_entity_poly.entity_id
_entity_poly.type
_entity_poly.pdbx_seq_one_letter_code
_entity_poly.pdbx_strand_id
1 'polypeptide(L)'
;MERYDATTWNVQEMMRVGVDVINRTNNPLEKYNRDFASRMSTHPGLLAFIEGTKREAARYIRRIEDIKHLRQTASQHAPPAKLEIPEDYESFE
;
A
#
# COMPACT_ATOMS: atom_id res chain seq x y z
N MET A 1 -23.00 13.79 20.83
CA MET A 1 -22.54 13.19 19.56
C MET A 1 -22.50 14.31 18.54
N GLU A 2 -21.32 14.84 18.24
CA GLU A 2 -21.17 15.89 17.22
C GLU A 2 -21.52 15.33 15.84
N ARG A 3 -22.28 16.10 15.06
CA ARG A 3 -22.57 15.78 13.67
C ARG A 3 -21.64 16.62 12.81
N TYR A 4 -20.72 15.95 12.12
CA TYR A 4 -19.85 16.59 11.15
C TYR A 4 -20.59 16.76 9.82
N ASP A 5 -20.33 17.88 9.15
CA ASP A 5 -20.91 18.19 7.85
C ASP A 5 -20.36 17.21 6.78
N ALA A 6 -21.16 16.90 5.76
CA ALA A 6 -20.77 16.00 4.68
C ALA A 6 -19.55 16.54 3.90
N THR A 7 -19.35 17.86 3.92
CA THR A 7 -18.17 18.52 3.34
C THR A 7 -16.86 18.10 4.01
N THR A 8 -16.89 17.67 5.27
CA THR A 8 -15.73 17.14 6.00
C THR A 8 -15.20 15.83 5.39
N TRP A 9 -15.94 15.17 4.52
CA TRP A 9 -15.52 13.93 3.82
C TRP A 9 -15.40 14.11 2.31
N ASN A 10 -15.67 15.31 1.78
CA ASN A 10 -15.60 15.55 0.35
C ASN A 10 -14.16 15.86 -0.08
N VAL A 11 -13.44 14.80 -0.46
CA VAL A 11 -12.04 14.87 -0.89
C VAL A 11 -11.84 15.80 -2.09
N GLN A 12 -12.80 15.90 -3.01
CA GLN A 12 -12.68 16.82 -4.15
C GLN A 12 -12.72 18.30 -3.72
N GLU A 13 -13.60 18.63 -2.77
CA GLU A 13 -13.66 19.97 -2.19
C GLU A 13 -12.41 20.29 -1.37
N MET A 14 -11.88 19.32 -0.62
CA MET A 14 -10.61 19.46 0.10
C MET A 14 -9.43 19.77 -0.82
N MET A 15 -9.33 19.07 -1.96
CA MET A 15 -8.33 19.40 -2.98
C MET A 15 -8.55 20.79 -3.59
N ARG A 16 -9.81 21.19 -3.83
CA ARG A 16 -10.16 22.51 -4.38
C ARG A 16 -9.76 23.66 -3.44
N VAL A 17 -9.96 23.49 -2.13
CA VAL A 17 -9.62 24.52 -1.13
C VAL A 17 -8.17 24.44 -0.64
N GLY A 18 -7.35 23.60 -1.27
CA GLY A 18 -5.92 23.51 -0.98
C GLY A 18 -5.58 22.84 0.34
N VAL A 19 -6.47 21.99 0.87
CA VAL A 19 -6.13 21.10 2.00
C VAL A 19 -5.07 20.12 1.51
N ASP A 20 -3.99 19.98 2.28
CA ASP A 20 -2.91 19.05 1.97
C ASP A 20 -3.36 17.60 2.21
N VAL A 21 -4.00 17.02 1.19
CA VAL A 21 -4.45 15.63 1.20
C VAL A 21 -3.26 14.72 0.93
N ILE A 22 -2.53 14.39 1.99
CA ILE A 22 -1.43 13.43 1.91
C ILE A 22 -2.01 12.01 1.91
N ASN A 23 -1.86 11.29 0.80
CA ASN A 23 -2.18 9.87 0.74
C ASN A 23 -1.16 9.07 1.59
N ARG A 24 -1.48 8.88 2.88
CA ARG A 24 -0.65 8.10 3.83
C ARG A 24 -0.62 6.62 3.50
N THR A 25 -1.53 6.15 2.64
CA THR A 25 -1.72 4.74 2.32
C THR A 25 -1.05 4.37 1.01
N ASN A 26 0.25 4.64 0.92
CA ASN A 26 1.10 3.84 0.04
C ASN A 26 1.38 2.50 0.76
N ASN A 27 0.32 1.75 1.11
CA ASN A 27 0.45 0.46 1.80
C ASN A 27 1.03 -0.56 0.82
N PRO A 28 2.34 -0.87 0.92
CA PRO A 28 2.98 -1.74 -0.06
C PRO A 28 2.40 -3.15 -0.02
N LEU A 29 1.91 -3.59 1.15
CA LEU A 29 1.26 -4.89 1.31
C LEU A 29 -0.10 -4.92 0.60
N GLU A 30 -0.87 -3.85 0.66
CA GLU A 30 -2.17 -3.78 -0.01
C GLU A 30 -2.04 -3.64 -1.53
N LYS A 31 -1.07 -2.85 -2.00
CA LYS A 31 -0.71 -2.85 -3.43
C LYS A 31 -0.29 -4.24 -3.87
N TYR A 32 0.58 -4.91 -3.11
CA TYR A 32 0.99 -6.28 -3.40
C TYR A 32 -0.21 -7.24 -3.44
N ASN A 33 -1.09 -7.20 -2.43
CA ASN A 33 -2.27 -8.06 -2.36
C ASN A 33 -3.21 -7.83 -3.54
N ARG A 34 -3.40 -6.58 -3.97
CA ARG A 34 -4.19 -6.24 -5.16
C ARG A 34 -3.54 -6.73 -6.46
N ASP A 35 -2.24 -6.55 -6.61
CA ASP A 35 -1.48 -6.99 -7.79
C ASP A 35 -1.40 -8.53 -7.86
N PHE A 36 -1.34 -9.22 -6.72
CA PHE A 36 -1.41 -10.67 -6.63
C PHE A 36 -2.82 -11.17 -6.96
N ALA A 37 -3.85 -10.56 -6.36
CA ALA A 37 -5.24 -10.92 -6.60
C ALA A 37 -5.65 -10.71 -8.07
N SER A 38 -5.16 -9.67 -8.75
CA SER A 38 -5.47 -9.40 -10.16
C SER A 38 -4.89 -10.46 -11.13
N ARG A 39 -3.87 -11.22 -10.70
CA ARG A 39 -3.28 -12.33 -11.46
C ARG A 39 -3.96 -13.68 -11.18
N MET A 40 -4.90 -13.70 -10.24
CA MET A 40 -5.62 -14.88 -9.78
C MET A 40 -7.11 -14.76 -10.11
N SER A 41 -7.82 -15.89 -10.18
CA SER A 41 -9.28 -15.86 -10.21
C SER A 41 -9.83 -15.37 -8.87
N THR A 42 -10.98 -14.69 -8.86
CA THR A 42 -11.59 -14.08 -7.65
C THR A 42 -11.80 -15.07 -6.50
N HIS A 43 -11.95 -16.37 -6.78
CA HIS A 43 -11.98 -17.44 -5.78
C HIS A 43 -11.27 -18.69 -6.32
N PRO A 44 -9.93 -18.76 -6.25
CA PRO A 44 -9.20 -19.90 -6.77
C PRO A 44 -9.42 -21.12 -5.88
N GLY A 45 -9.63 -22.29 -6.48
CA GLY A 45 -9.51 -23.54 -5.74
C GLY A 45 -8.12 -23.71 -5.14
N LEU A 46 -7.98 -24.54 -4.09
CA LEU A 46 -6.73 -24.67 -3.34
C LEU A 46 -5.51 -24.99 -4.22
N LEU A 47 -5.65 -25.89 -5.20
CA LEU A 47 -4.56 -26.23 -6.12
C LEU A 47 -4.14 -25.06 -7.00
N ALA A 48 -5.11 -24.32 -7.56
CA ALA A 48 -4.84 -23.13 -8.35
C ALA A 48 -4.17 -22.03 -7.51
N PHE A 49 -4.62 -21.87 -6.26
CA PHE A 49 -4.01 -20.94 -5.30
C PHE A 49 -2.55 -21.29 -5.00
N ILE A 50 -2.26 -22.56 -4.70
CA ILE A 50 -0.90 -23.05 -4.44
C ILE A 50 -0.02 -22.83 -5.67
N GLU A 51 -0.50 -23.15 -6.85
CA GLU A 51 0.25 -22.96 -8.09
C GLU A 51 0.55 -21.49 -8.36
N GLY A 52 -0.44 -20.60 -8.21
CA GLY A 52 -0.26 -19.15 -8.34
C GLY A 52 0.77 -18.61 -7.34
N THR A 53 0.71 -19.07 -6.09
CA THR A 53 1.66 -18.68 -5.03
C THR A 53 3.08 -19.13 -5.35
N LYS A 54 3.26 -20.37 -5.86
CA LYS A 54 4.58 -20.86 -6.31
C LYS A 54 5.15 -19.99 -7.44
N ARG A 55 4.32 -19.61 -8.42
CA ARG A 55 4.74 -18.74 -9.52
C ARG A 55 5.11 -17.34 -9.03
N GLU A 56 4.36 -16.80 -8.08
CA GLU A 56 4.64 -15.51 -7.44
C GLU A 56 6.00 -15.52 -6.73
N ALA A 57 6.25 -16.54 -5.91
CA ALA A 57 7.52 -16.73 -5.20
C ALA A 57 8.70 -16.84 -6.19
N ALA A 58 8.56 -17.65 -7.24
CA ALA A 58 9.59 -17.77 -8.28
C ALA A 58 9.88 -16.43 -8.98
N ARG A 59 8.85 -15.61 -9.23
CA ARG A 59 9.03 -14.28 -9.82
C ARG A 59 9.84 -13.37 -8.88
N TYR A 60 9.58 -13.40 -7.58
CA TYR A 60 10.32 -12.60 -6.60
C TYR A 60 11.77 -13.01 -6.48
N ILE A 61 12.05 -14.31 -6.43
CA ILE A 61 13.43 -14.83 -6.37
C ILE A 61 14.22 -14.33 -7.59
N ARG A 62 13.67 -14.50 -8.80
CA ARG A 62 14.29 -14.00 -10.04
C ARG A 62 14.52 -12.50 -10.00
N ARG A 63 13.52 -11.73 -9.57
CA ARG A 63 13.64 -10.27 -9.44
C ARG A 63 14.79 -9.87 -8.51
N ILE A 64 14.94 -10.55 -7.37
CA ILE A 64 16.04 -10.29 -6.43
C ILE A 64 17.38 -10.63 -7.07
N GLU A 65 17.49 -11.76 -7.77
CA GLU A 65 18.68 -12.13 -8.50
C GLU A 65 19.01 -11.12 -9.61
N ASP A 66 18.02 -10.66 -10.36
CA ASP A 66 18.21 -9.68 -11.43
C ASP A 66 18.65 -8.32 -10.89
N ILE A 67 18.14 -7.91 -9.72
CA ILE A 67 18.62 -6.71 -9.03
C ILE A 67 20.08 -6.89 -8.58
N LYS A 68 20.43 -8.05 -8.00
CA LYS A 68 21.81 -8.35 -7.59
C LYS A 68 22.80 -8.35 -8.76
N HIS A 69 22.38 -8.85 -9.92
CA HIS A 69 23.20 -8.89 -11.13
C HIS A 69 23.07 -7.63 -12.00
N LEU A 70 22.44 -6.56 -11.49
CA LEU A 70 22.22 -5.30 -12.20
C LEU A 70 21.48 -5.44 -13.54
N ARG A 71 20.75 -6.54 -13.73
CA ARG A 71 19.84 -6.75 -14.88
C ARG A 71 18.54 -5.99 -14.71
N GLN A 72 18.20 -5.61 -13.48
CA GLN A 72 17.04 -4.81 -13.14
C GLN A 72 17.36 -3.81 -12.03
N THR A 73 16.78 -2.60 -12.08
CA THR A 73 16.92 -1.61 -11.00
C THR A 73 15.88 -1.84 -9.91
N ALA A 74 16.27 -1.70 -8.64
CA ALA A 74 15.33 -1.70 -7.52
C ALA A 74 14.32 -0.55 -7.68
N SER A 75 13.07 -0.77 -7.23
CA SER A 75 12.08 0.30 -7.23
C SER A 75 12.54 1.41 -6.27
N GLN A 76 12.47 2.67 -6.70
CA GLN A 76 12.64 3.79 -5.79
C GLN A 76 11.43 3.89 -4.87
N HIS A 77 11.68 3.80 -3.57
CA HIS A 77 10.67 4.00 -2.54
C HIS A 77 10.71 5.45 -2.05
N ALA A 78 9.56 6.01 -1.68
CA ALA A 78 9.51 7.29 -1.00
C ALA A 78 10.32 7.19 0.31
N PRO A 79 11.04 8.25 0.72
CA PRO A 79 11.73 8.26 1.99
C PRO A 79 10.73 7.95 3.13
N PRO A 80 11.14 7.20 4.17
CA PRO A 80 10.29 6.94 5.32
C PRO A 80 9.76 8.24 5.89
N ALA A 81 8.44 8.32 6.11
CA ALA A 81 7.85 9.45 6.80
C ALA A 81 8.36 9.44 8.25
N LYS A 82 8.92 10.57 8.70
CA LYS A 82 9.19 10.78 10.12
C LYS A 82 7.84 11.06 10.78
N LEU A 83 7.32 10.08 11.52
CA LEU A 83 6.09 10.25 12.27
C LEU A 83 6.43 10.98 13.57
N GLU A 84 5.95 12.20 13.72
CA GLU A 84 5.98 12.89 15.00
C GLU A 84 4.78 12.40 15.81
N ILE A 85 5.05 11.84 16.99
CA ILE A 85 4.01 11.45 17.94
C ILE A 85 3.50 12.75 18.55
N PRO A 86 2.20 13.09 18.43
CA PRO A 86 1.65 14.26 19.10
C PRO A 86 1.87 14.17 20.61
N GLU A 87 2.25 15.26 21.27
CA GLU A 87 2.49 15.29 22.72
C GLU A 87 1.29 14.74 23.52
N ASP A 88 0.08 15.02 23.03
CA ASP A 88 -1.17 14.57 23.62
C ASP A 88 -1.35 13.04 23.62
N TYR A 89 -0.56 12.29 22.83
CA TYR A 89 -0.55 10.83 22.84
C TYR A 89 -0.01 10.23 24.14
N GLU A 90 0.75 11.01 24.93
CA GLU A 90 1.22 10.58 26.26
C GLU A 90 0.24 10.96 27.39
N SER A 91 -0.83 11.69 27.06
CA SER A 91 -1.76 12.30 28.04
C SER A 91 -3.04 11.49 28.30
N PHE A 92 -3.00 10.16 28.15
CA PHE A 92 -4.16 9.31 28.47
C PHE A 92 -4.42 9.34 29.99
N GLU A 93 -5.47 10.04 30.43
CA GLU A 93 -6.11 9.87 31.75
C GLU A 93 -7.02 8.63 31.80
#